data_AF-A0A0P9CZG4-F1
#
_entry.id   AF-A0A0P9CZG4-F1
#
_cell.length_a   1.000
_cell.length_b   1.000
_cell.length_c   1.000
_cell.angle_alpha   90.00
_cell.angle_beta   90.00
_cell.angle_gamma   90.00
#
_symmetry.space_group_name_H-M   'P 1'
#
loop_
_entity.id
_entity.type
_entity.pdbx_description
1 polymer ?
#
loop_
_entity_poly.entity_id
_entity_poly.type
_entity_poly.pdbx_seq_one_letter_code
_entity_poly.pdbx_strand_id
1 'polypeptide(L)'
;MYAPPPIVLAPAAPNQAQLAEQIVRMLGGGRSPEEACRVLCEQHGYAWEHARDLVQGVAAQQRVRIARRQAPFLLFLGISTLLGGLALLAMGLMRLRVLGAAPVSPIYFRNMVAALISGTLMVLGAGIGLIEVIGSLRK
;
A
#
# COMPACT_ATOMS: atom_id res chain seq x y z
N MET A 1 -12.50 50.75 38.69
CA MET A 1 -11.54 50.15 37.74
C MET A 1 -12.28 49.10 36.93
N TYR A 2 -12.64 49.40 35.68
CA TYR A 2 -13.28 48.45 34.79
C TYR A 2 -12.18 47.71 34.03
N ALA A 3 -11.97 46.43 34.34
CA ALA A 3 -11.04 45.59 33.58
C ALA A 3 -11.76 45.12 32.31
N PRO A 4 -11.22 45.37 31.11
CA PRO A 4 -11.79 44.81 29.90
C PRO A 4 -11.76 43.26 29.99
N PRO A 5 -12.77 42.56 29.47
CA PRO A 5 -12.78 41.11 29.47
C PRO A 5 -11.55 40.58 28.71
N PRO A 6 -10.97 39.45 29.14
CA PRO A 6 -9.86 38.84 28.42
C PRO A 6 -10.28 38.55 26.99
N ILE A 7 -9.48 39.01 26.02
CA ILE A 7 -9.64 38.66 24.61
C ILE A 7 -9.40 37.16 24.53
N VAL A 8 -10.49 36.38 24.50
CA VAL A 8 -10.42 34.95 24.20
C VAL A 8 -9.99 34.86 22.74
N LEU A 9 -8.71 34.58 22.48
CA LEU A 9 -8.24 34.24 21.14
C LEU A 9 -9.12 33.09 20.66
N ALA A 10 -9.96 33.33 19.67
CA ALA A 10 -10.67 32.27 18.96
C ALA A 10 -9.62 31.25 18.49
N PRO A 11 -9.88 29.93 18.64
CA PRO A 11 -8.96 28.91 18.14
C PRO A 11 -8.71 29.20 16.67
N ALA A 12 -7.45 29.46 16.32
CA ALA A 12 -7.06 29.75 14.94
C ALA A 12 -7.61 28.65 14.05
N ALA A 13 -8.39 29.02 13.03
CA ALA A 13 -8.92 28.07 12.06
C ALA A 13 -7.77 27.17 11.60
N PRO A 14 -7.95 25.83 11.59
CA PRO A 14 -6.87 24.90 11.30
C PRO A 14 -6.26 25.29 9.95
N ASN A 15 -4.95 25.56 9.96
CA ASN A 15 -4.24 26.03 8.78
C ASN A 15 -4.39 24.95 7.69
N GLN A 16 -4.87 25.32 6.49
CA GLN A 16 -5.20 24.37 5.42
C GLN A 16 -4.03 23.42 5.09
N ALA A 17 -2.80 23.90 5.24
CA ALA A 17 -1.59 23.10 5.09
C ALA A 17 -1.48 21.95 6.11
N GLN A 18 -1.84 22.20 7.38
CA GLN A 18 -1.84 21.19 8.44
C GLN A 18 -2.92 20.14 8.20
N LEU A 19 -4.09 20.57 7.72
CA LEU A 19 -5.21 19.68 7.41
C LEU A 19 -4.86 18.76 6.23
N ALA A 20 -4.25 19.31 5.17
CA ALA A 20 -3.75 18.54 4.04
C ALA A 20 -2.68 17.53 4.45
N GLU A 21 -1.75 17.91 5.33
CA GLU A 21 -0.73 17.00 5.84
C GLU A 21 -1.32 15.89 6.72
N GLN A 22 -2.34 16.20 7.52
CA GLN A 22 -3.10 15.22 8.28
C GLN A 22 -3.77 14.20 7.36
N ILE A 23 -4.43 14.66 6.28
CA ILE A 23 -5.06 13.80 5.27
C ILE A 23 -4.03 12.91 4.59
N VAL A 24 -2.90 13.48 4.13
CA VAL A 24 -1.81 12.71 3.51
C VAL A 24 -1.26 11.66 4.47
N ARG A 25 -1.15 11.97 5.76
CA ARG A 25 -0.71 11.00 6.77
C ARG A 25 -1.72 9.87 6.97
N MET A 26 -3.02 10.16 7.00
CA MET A 26 -4.07 9.15 7.14
C MET A 26 -4.13 8.22 5.92
N LEU A 27 -4.18 8.78 4.73
CA LEU A 27 -4.21 8.01 3.47
C LEU A 27 -2.90 7.24 3.25
N GLY A 28 -1.75 7.87 3.53
CA GLY A 28 -0.44 7.23 3.47
C GLY A 28 -0.25 6.11 4.49
N GLY A 29 -1.04 6.10 5.58
CA GLY A 29 -1.08 5.03 6.58
C GLY A 29 -2.00 3.86 6.22
N GLY A 30 -2.64 3.88 5.03
CA GLY A 30 -3.50 2.81 4.56
C GLY A 30 -4.98 2.93 4.97
N ARG A 31 -5.40 4.05 5.58
CA ARG A 31 -6.82 4.30 5.85
C ARG A 31 -7.58 4.59 4.56
N SER A 32 -8.86 4.19 4.53
CA SER A 32 -9.72 4.50 3.39
C SER A 32 -10.04 6.01 3.35
N PRO A 33 -10.34 6.56 2.16
CA PRO A 33 -10.82 7.93 2.05
C PRO A 33 -12.10 8.18 2.84
N GLU A 34 -13.02 7.21 2.96
CA GLU A 34 -14.22 7.36 3.80
C GLU A 34 -13.87 7.50 5.29
N GLU A 35 -12.91 6.72 5.78
CA GLU A 35 -12.44 6.83 7.17
C GLU A 35 -11.77 8.19 7.42
N ALA A 36 -10.98 8.68 6.46
CA ALA A 36 -10.39 10.02 6.55
C ALA A 36 -11.47 11.12 6.61
N CYS A 37 -12.54 10.99 5.80
CA CYS A 37 -13.69 11.91 5.85
C CYS A 37 -14.39 11.87 7.20
N ARG A 38 -14.63 10.67 7.74
CA ARG A 38 -15.26 10.48 9.04
C ARG A 38 -14.45 11.15 10.16
N VAL A 39 -13.13 10.95 10.17
CA VAL A 39 -12.24 11.58 11.15
C VAL A 39 -12.27 13.11 11.04
N LEU A 40 -12.32 13.67 9.82
CA LEU A 40 -12.45 15.11 9.62
C LEU A 40 -13.80 15.66 10.12
N CYS A 41 -14.88 14.93 9.90
CA CYS A 41 -16.20 15.30 10.41
C CYS A 41 -16.23 15.27 11.95
N GLU A 42 -15.67 14.23 12.56
CA GLU A 42 -15.64 14.05 14.02
C GLU A 42 -14.70 15.04 14.73
N GLN A 43 -13.52 15.33 14.16
CA GLN A 43 -12.51 16.16 14.82
C GLN A 43 -12.66 17.67 14.56
N HIS A 44 -13.06 18.04 13.33
CA HIS A 44 -13.10 19.43 12.90
C HIS A 44 -14.52 19.94 12.62
N GLY A 45 -15.54 19.07 12.75
CA GLY A 45 -16.94 19.46 12.56
C GLY A 45 -17.32 19.77 11.11
N TYR A 46 -16.53 19.32 10.12
CA TYR A 46 -16.85 19.53 8.71
C TYR A 46 -18.13 18.78 8.33
N ALA A 47 -18.93 19.40 7.45
CA ALA A 47 -19.98 18.68 6.74
C ALA A 47 -19.38 17.58 5.87
N TRP A 48 -20.04 16.42 5.81
CA TRP A 48 -19.55 15.24 5.10
C TRP A 48 -19.12 15.52 3.65
N GLU A 49 -19.96 16.25 2.90
CA GLU A 49 -19.65 16.61 1.51
C GLU A 49 -18.39 17.47 1.41
N HIS A 50 -18.22 18.43 2.31
CA HIS A 50 -17.05 19.29 2.31
C HIS A 50 -15.78 18.52 2.70
N ALA A 51 -15.87 17.61 3.66
CA ALA A 51 -14.76 16.72 4.03
C ALA A 51 -14.38 15.80 2.87
N ARG A 52 -15.38 15.28 2.13
CA ARG A 52 -15.17 14.43 0.96
C ARG A 52 -14.43 15.17 -0.16
N ASP A 53 -14.86 16.38 -0.50
CA ASP A 53 -14.21 17.19 -1.52
C ASP A 53 -12.76 17.53 -1.14
N LEU A 54 -12.53 17.85 0.13
CA LEU A 54 -11.19 18.12 0.67
C LEU A 54 -10.28 16.89 0.57
N VAL A 55 -10.76 15.72 1.03
CA VAL A 55 -10.01 14.47 0.98
C VAL A 55 -9.71 14.07 -0.46
N GLN A 56 -10.70 14.17 -1.36
CA GLN A 56 -10.50 13.83 -2.77
C GLN A 56 -9.54 14.80 -3.48
N GLY A 57 -9.67 16.10 -3.20
CA GLY A 57 -8.77 17.13 -3.74
C GLY A 57 -7.32 16.91 -3.29
N VAL A 58 -7.11 16.72 -1.99
CA VAL A 58 -5.77 16.43 -1.44
C VAL A 58 -5.24 15.08 -1.94
N ALA A 59 -6.09 14.05 -2.01
CA ALA A 59 -5.70 12.75 -2.53
C ALA A 59 -5.26 12.84 -3.99
N ALA A 60 -5.98 13.59 -4.83
CA ALA A 60 -5.62 13.81 -6.23
C ALA A 60 -4.32 14.61 -6.38
N GLN A 61 -4.13 15.65 -5.58
CA GLN A 61 -2.96 16.54 -5.67
C GLN A 61 -1.70 15.93 -5.06
N GLN A 62 -1.83 15.06 -4.06
CA GLN A 62 -0.72 14.47 -3.30
C GLN A 62 -0.57 12.95 -3.53
N ARG A 63 -1.11 12.41 -4.64
CA ARG A 63 -1.05 10.97 -4.97
C ARG A 63 0.37 10.40 -4.81
N VAL A 64 1.36 11.09 -5.34
CA VAL A 64 2.77 10.66 -5.32
C VAL A 64 3.31 10.56 -3.88
N ARG A 65 2.94 11.53 -3.03
CA ARG A 65 3.40 11.59 -1.63
C ARG A 65 2.74 10.51 -0.79
N ILE A 66 1.47 10.18 -1.07
CA ILE A 66 0.74 9.07 -0.46
C ILE A 66 1.33 7.73 -0.92
N ALA A 67 1.56 7.56 -2.23
CA ALA A 67 2.16 6.35 -2.80
C ALA A 67 3.56 6.09 -2.24
N ARG A 68 4.39 7.12 -2.08
CA ARG A 68 5.72 7.03 -1.42
C ARG A 68 5.67 6.47 0.00
N ARG A 69 4.61 6.76 0.75
CA ARG A 69 4.44 6.25 2.12
C ARG A 69 4.00 4.79 2.15
N GLN A 70 3.25 4.34 1.15
CA GLN A 70 2.79 2.95 1.04
C GLN A 70 3.81 2.04 0.32
N ALA A 71 4.68 2.62 -0.51
CA ALA A 71 5.72 1.92 -1.26
C ALA A 71 6.62 0.98 -0.44
N PRO A 72 7.14 1.31 0.75
CA PRO A 72 8.02 0.39 1.47
C PRO A 72 7.34 -0.93 1.82
N PHE A 73 6.06 -0.91 2.19
CA PHE A 73 5.30 -2.13 2.47
C PHE A 73 5.09 -2.97 1.20
N LEU A 74 4.67 -2.33 0.10
CA LEU A 74 4.45 -3.02 -1.17
C LEU A 74 5.75 -3.57 -1.77
N LEU A 75 6.86 -2.84 -1.65
CA LEU A 75 8.19 -3.30 -2.06
C LEU A 75 8.63 -4.51 -1.22
N PHE A 76 8.45 -4.45 0.10
CA PHE A 76 8.78 -5.58 0.98
C PHE A 76 7.98 -6.83 0.59
N LEU A 77 6.66 -6.69 0.41
CA LEU A 77 5.78 -7.77 -0.01
C LEU A 77 6.17 -8.32 -1.39
N GLY A 78 6.49 -7.45 -2.35
CA GLY A 78 6.94 -7.82 -3.68
C GLY A 78 8.25 -8.62 -3.64
N ILE A 79 9.25 -8.12 -2.90
CA ILE A 79 10.55 -8.80 -2.73
C ILE A 79 10.38 -10.15 -2.03
N SER A 80 9.58 -10.23 -0.95
CA SER A 80 9.34 -11.50 -0.26
C SER A 80 8.66 -12.54 -1.16
N THR A 81 7.69 -12.09 -1.96
CA THR A 81 6.98 -12.97 -2.90
C THR A 81 7.90 -13.44 -4.03
N LEU A 82 8.74 -12.54 -4.55
CA LEU A 82 9.73 -12.87 -5.57
C LEU A 82 10.73 -13.92 -5.06
N LEU A 83 11.29 -13.70 -3.86
CA LEU A 83 12.20 -14.65 -3.21
C LEU A 83 11.52 -16.01 -2.97
N GLY A 84 10.27 -16.01 -2.50
CA GLY A 84 9.47 -17.22 -2.32
C GLY A 84 9.26 -17.99 -3.63
N GLY A 85 8.89 -17.29 -4.70
CA GLY A 85 8.74 -17.86 -6.04
C GLY A 85 10.05 -18.43 -6.59
N LEU A 86 11.17 -17.73 -6.39
CA LEU A 86 12.50 -18.18 -6.80
C LEU A 86 12.93 -19.44 -6.04
N ALA A 87 12.66 -19.50 -4.73
CA ALA A 87 12.96 -20.68 -3.91
C ALA A 87 12.13 -21.90 -4.33
N LEU A 88 10.84 -21.71 -4.65
CA LEU A 88 9.98 -22.76 -5.18
C LEU A 88 10.47 -23.27 -6.54
N LEU A 89 10.85 -22.36 -7.45
CA LEU A 89 11.43 -22.73 -8.74
C LEU A 89 12.75 -23.49 -8.57
N ALA A 90 13.64 -23.01 -7.70
CA ALA A 90 14.92 -23.67 -7.42
C ALA A 90 14.73 -25.07 -6.84
N MET A 91 13.80 -25.25 -5.90
CA MET A 91 13.44 -26.57 -5.37
C MET A 91 12.84 -27.48 -6.45
N GLY A 92 11.96 -26.94 -7.31
CA GLY A 92 11.40 -27.67 -8.45
C GLY A 92 12.48 -28.16 -9.41
N LEU A 93 13.40 -27.27 -9.82
CA LEU A 93 14.52 -27.61 -10.71
C LEU A 93 15.50 -28.58 -10.06
N MET A 94 15.82 -28.41 -8.78
CA MET A 94 16.74 -29.29 -8.07
C MET A 94 16.15 -30.69 -7.96
N ARG A 95 14.84 -30.82 -7.67
CA ARG A 95 14.14 -32.11 -7.73
C ARG A 95 14.17 -32.69 -9.14
N LEU A 96 13.97 -31.89 -10.18
CA LEU A 96 14.04 -32.34 -11.58
C LEU A 96 15.43 -32.88 -11.96
N ARG A 97 16.51 -32.22 -11.50
CA ARG A 97 17.90 -32.67 -11.72
C ARG A 97 18.28 -33.90 -10.91
N VAL A 98 17.86 -33.96 -9.64
CA VAL A 98 18.18 -35.10 -8.75
C VAL A 98 17.36 -36.35 -9.11
N LEU A 99 16.11 -36.20 -9.58
CA LEU A 99 15.25 -37.31 -10.00
C LEU A 99 15.31 -37.63 -11.51
N GLY A 100 16.25 -37.06 -12.26
CA GLY A 100 16.42 -37.27 -13.71
C GLY A 100 16.66 -38.72 -14.17
N ALA A 101 16.54 -39.72 -13.29
CA ALA A 101 16.78 -41.13 -13.58
C ALA A 101 15.66 -42.11 -13.16
N ALA A 102 14.57 -41.71 -12.49
CA ALA A 102 13.53 -42.68 -12.12
C ALA A 102 12.10 -42.12 -12.03
N PRO A 103 11.08 -42.80 -12.59
CA PRO A 103 9.68 -42.40 -12.48
C PRO A 103 9.15 -42.72 -11.07
N VAL A 104 9.39 -41.83 -10.10
CA VAL A 104 8.91 -42.01 -8.73
C VAL A 104 7.51 -41.41 -8.58
N SER A 105 6.50 -42.20 -8.95
CA SER A 105 5.06 -41.97 -8.75
C SER A 105 4.39 -40.78 -9.49
N PRO A 106 3.16 -40.96 -10.02
CA PRO A 106 2.38 -39.90 -10.68
C PRO A 106 2.10 -38.67 -9.79
N ILE A 107 2.00 -38.88 -8.48
CA ILE A 107 1.73 -37.82 -7.48
C ILE A 107 2.91 -36.84 -7.42
N TYR A 108 4.14 -37.35 -7.51
CA TYR A 108 5.34 -36.53 -7.43
C TYR A 108 5.51 -35.64 -8.66
N PHE A 109 5.24 -36.18 -9.85
CA PHE A 109 5.23 -35.41 -11.10
C PHE A 109 4.18 -34.28 -11.06
N ARG A 110 2.96 -34.57 -10.57
CA ARG A 110 1.92 -33.55 -10.44
C ARG A 110 2.32 -32.44 -9.49
N ASN A 111 2.89 -32.77 -8.33
CA ASN A 111 3.35 -31.78 -7.36
C ASN A 111 4.51 -30.93 -7.89
N MET A 112 5.40 -31.54 -8.68
CA MET A 112 6.50 -30.84 -9.33
C MET A 112 6.02 -29.86 -10.40
N VAL A 113 5.10 -30.27 -11.27
CA VAL A 113 4.50 -29.39 -12.29
C VAL A 113 3.71 -28.26 -11.61
N ALA A 114 2.93 -28.56 -10.57
CA ALA A 114 2.21 -27.56 -9.79
C ALA A 114 3.16 -26.53 -9.15
N ALA A 115 4.28 -26.98 -8.58
CA ALA A 115 5.29 -26.09 -8.00
C ALA A 115 5.94 -25.18 -9.04
N LEU A 116 6.25 -25.70 -10.24
CA LEU A 116 6.81 -24.91 -11.34
C LEU A 116 5.83 -23.85 -11.84
N ILE A 117 4.57 -24.24 -12.09
CA ILE A 117 3.52 -23.30 -12.54
C ILE A 117 3.27 -22.23 -11.48
N SER A 118 3.09 -22.62 -10.21
CA SER A 118 2.89 -21.69 -9.10
C SER A 118 4.07 -20.74 -8.93
N GLY A 119 5.30 -21.24 -8.96
CA GLY A 119 6.50 -20.42 -8.85
C GLY A 119 6.62 -19.41 -9.99
N THR A 120 6.31 -19.82 -11.21
CA THR A 120 6.35 -18.95 -12.39
C THR A 120 5.29 -17.84 -12.30
N LEU A 121 4.06 -18.19 -11.93
CA LEU A 121 2.97 -17.23 -11.74
C LEU A 121 3.29 -16.22 -10.63
N MET A 122 3.85 -16.68 -9.50
CA MET A 122 4.27 -15.78 -8.42
C MET A 122 5.37 -14.80 -8.87
N VAL A 123 6.37 -15.27 -9.61
CA VAL A 123 7.46 -14.41 -10.10
C VAL A 123 6.93 -13.38 -11.11
N LEU A 124 6.07 -13.79 -12.04
CA LEU A 124 5.45 -12.88 -13.01
C LEU A 124 4.56 -11.83 -12.32
N GLY A 125 3.70 -12.26 -11.41
CA GLY A 125 2.83 -11.36 -10.66
C GLY A 125 3.60 -10.37 -9.80
N ALA A 126 4.64 -10.84 -9.10
CA ALA A 126 5.52 -9.99 -8.30
C ALA A 126 6.29 -8.98 -9.19
N GLY A 127 6.77 -9.41 -10.35
CA GLY A 127 7.45 -8.53 -11.31
C GLY A 127 6.58 -7.38 -11.80
N ILE A 128 5.34 -7.69 -12.23
CA ILE A 128 4.38 -6.67 -12.69
C ILE A 128 4.05 -5.69 -11.55
N GLY A 129 3.73 -6.21 -10.36
CA GLY A 129 3.41 -5.36 -9.20
C GLY A 129 4.57 -4.45 -8.79
N LEU A 130 5.81 -4.93 -8.87
CA LEU A 130 6.99 -4.12 -8.56
C LEU A 130 7.19 -2.98 -9.57
N ILE A 131 6.97 -3.24 -10.87
CA ILE A 131 7.06 -2.23 -11.92
C ILE A 131 6.01 -1.13 -11.71
N GLU A 132 4.78 -1.50 -11.35
CA GLU A 132 3.72 -0.52 -11.07
C GLU A 132 4.06 0.35 -9.86
N VAL A 133 4.58 -0.24 -8.77
CA VAL A 133 5.03 0.51 -7.59
C VAL A 133 6.15 1.48 -7.97
N ILE A 134 7.17 1.02 -8.70
CA ILE A 134 8.27 1.88 -9.15
C ILE A 134 7.76 3.00 -10.08
N GLY A 135 6.83 2.69 -10.98
CA GLY A 135 6.19 3.66 -11.88
C GLY A 135 5.39 4.72 -11.13
N SER A 136 4.66 4.32 -10.08
CA SER A 136 3.86 5.22 -9.22
C SER A 136 4.70 6.18 -8.38
N LEU A 137 5.98 5.85 -8.15
CA LEU A 137 6.92 6.69 -7.41
C LEU A 137 7.57 7.78 -8.29
N ARG A 138 7.58 7.56 -9.61
CA ARG A 138 8.28 8.39 -10.61
C ARG A 138 7.38 9.40 -11.31
N LYS A 139 6.08 9.11 -11.43
CA LYS A 139 5.04 10.08 -11.83
C LYS A 139 4.67 10.98 -10.67
#